data_AF-A0A1V6LP45-F1
#
_entry.id   AF-A0A1V6LP45-F1
#
_cell.length_a   1.000
_cell.length_b   1.000
_cell.length_c   1.000
_cell.angle_alpha   90.00
_cell.angle_beta   90.00
_cell.angle_gamma   90.00
#
_symmetry.space_group_name_H-M   'P 1'
#
loop_
_entity.id
_entity.type
_entity.pdbx_description
1 polymer ?
#
loop_
_entity_poly.entity_id
_entity_poly.type
_entity_poly.pdbx_seq_one_letter_code
_entity_poly.pdbx_strand_id
1 'polypeptide(L)'
;MERAKALDTLLVLALVPLLIGFWYKIEWLSLVTIAFLLVALLSHKGTIFIAKTWLSFGHYLGILMNFMILFLVFYLVLTPLAILQRLLSKNPIKKENGHKVSFYVLQQRCIEEKDIERPW
;
A
#
# COMPACT_ATOMS: atom_id res chain seq x y z
N MET A 1 18.08 15.95 9.98
CA MET A 1 17.07 16.93 9.52
C MET A 1 17.62 18.31 9.76
N GLU A 2 17.70 19.16 8.74
CA GLU A 2 18.17 20.53 8.91
C GLU A 2 17.16 21.35 9.72
N ARG A 3 17.66 22.26 10.56
CA ARG A 3 16.82 23.10 11.44
C ARG A 3 15.76 23.87 10.66
N ALA A 4 16.13 24.46 9.53
CA ALA A 4 15.22 25.25 8.70
C ALA A 4 14.01 24.40 8.25
N LYS A 5 14.26 23.21 7.71
CA LYS A 5 13.20 22.28 7.29
C LYS A 5 12.28 21.87 8.43
N ALA A 6 12.82 21.68 9.63
CA ALA A 6 12.03 21.33 10.83
C ALA A 6 11.13 22.49 11.29
N LEU A 7 11.61 23.74 11.17
CA LEU A 7 10.80 24.93 11.45
C LEU A 7 9.69 25.09 10.42
N ASP A 8 9.99 24.92 9.13
CA ASP A 8 8.98 24.99 8.06
C ASP A 8 7.88 23.97 8.28
N THR A 9 8.23 22.72 8.66
CA THR A 9 7.22 21.69 8.94
C THR A 9 6.35 22.04 10.15
N LEU A 10 6.94 22.60 11.20
CA LEU A 10 6.20 22.97 12.40
C LEU A 10 5.30 24.20 12.17
N LEU A 11 5.75 25.15 11.34
CA LEU A 11 4.93 26.29 10.89
C LEU A 11 3.72 25.81 10.08
N VAL A 12 3.91 24.87 9.16
CA VAL A 12 2.79 24.26 8.43
C VAL A 12 1.85 23.54 9.40
N LEU A 13 2.39 22.81 10.38
CA LEU A 13 1.59 22.10 11.38
C LEU A 13 0.79 23.06 12.29
N ALA A 14 1.29 24.29 12.51
CA ALA A 14 0.58 25.35 13.23
C ALA A 14 -0.43 26.10 12.36
N LEU A 15 -0.18 26.25 11.05
CA LEU A 15 -1.10 26.91 10.12
C LEU A 15 -2.41 26.13 9.94
N VAL A 16 -2.34 24.80 9.92
CA VAL A 16 -3.53 23.94 9.76
C VAL A 16 -4.60 24.19 10.84
N PRO A 17 -4.31 24.07 12.15
CA PRO A 17 -5.28 24.35 13.20
C PRO A 17 -5.70 25.83 13.23
N LEU A 18 -4.85 26.76 12.79
CA LEU A 18 -5.23 28.17 12.65
C LEU A 18 -6.34 28.35 11.61
N LEU A 19 -6.18 27.78 10.42
CA LEU A 19 -7.16 27.86 9.34
C LEU A 19 -8.48 27.17 9.71
N ILE A 20 -8.39 25.98 10.32
CA ILE A 20 -9.57 25.24 10.78
C ILE A 20 -10.28 26.00 11.91
N GLY A 21 -9.52 26.53 12.88
CA GLY A 21 -10.06 27.32 13.98
C GLY A 21 -10.77 28.58 13.49
N PHE A 22 -10.23 29.24 12.46
CA PHE A 22 -10.86 30.40 11.83
C PHE A 22 -12.18 30.04 11.11
N TRP A 23 -12.21 28.95 10.35
CA TRP A 23 -13.40 28.57 9.59
C TRP A 23 -14.52 28.00 10.46
N TYR A 24 -14.18 27.19 11.46
CA TYR A 24 -15.14 26.50 12.31
C TYR A 24 -15.41 27.22 13.64
N LYS A 25 -14.77 28.38 13.89
CA LYS A 25 -14.85 29.16 15.14
C LYS A 25 -14.58 28.33 16.40
N ILE A 26 -13.62 27.42 16.31
CA ILE A 26 -13.27 26.50 17.39
C ILE A 26 -12.14 27.13 18.21
N GLU A 27 -12.47 27.65 19.40
CA GLU A 27 -11.53 28.43 20.21
C GLU A 27 -10.33 27.61 20.71
N TRP A 28 -10.51 26.34 21.06
CA TRP A 28 -9.41 25.51 21.59
C TRP A 28 -8.30 25.24 20.57
N LEU A 29 -8.60 25.29 19.26
CA LEU A 29 -7.61 25.14 18.19
C LEU A 29 -6.63 26.32 18.11
N SER A 30 -7.07 27.51 18.52
CA SER A 30 -6.19 28.68 18.60
C SER A 30 -5.12 28.50 19.68
N LEU A 31 -5.48 27.90 20.82
CA LEU A 31 -4.55 27.59 21.90
C LEU A 31 -3.48 26.58 21.46
N VAL A 32 -3.90 25.54 20.71
CA VAL A 32 -2.98 24.54 20.13
C VAL A 32 -2.01 25.19 19.15
N THR A 33 -2.50 26.10 18.31
CA THR A 33 -1.66 26.87 17.38
C THR A 33 -0.59 27.67 18.12
N ILE A 34 -0.98 28.42 19.15
CA ILE A 34 -0.05 29.22 19.96
C ILE A 34 0.99 28.32 20.64
N ALA A 35 0.58 27.17 21.17
CA ALA A 35 1.50 26.21 21.77
C ALA A 35 2.55 25.70 20.76
N PHE A 36 2.14 25.32 19.54
CA PHE A 36 3.08 24.90 18.50
C PHE A 36 4.04 26.02 18.09
N LEU A 37 3.56 27.25 17.99
CA LEU A 37 4.36 28.42 17.63
C LEU A 37 5.38 28.77 18.73
N LEU A 38 4.99 28.66 19.99
CA LEU A 38 5.90 28.80 21.13
C LEU A 38 6.96 27.70 21.13
N VAL A 39 6.59 26.44 20.89
CA VAL A 39 7.58 25.35 20.81
C VAL A 39 8.56 25.57 19.65
N ALA A 40 8.08 26.10 18.51
CA ALA A 40 8.90 26.46 17.37
C ALA A 40 9.96 27.52 17.71
N LEU A 41 9.58 28.53 18.50
CA LEU A 41 10.46 29.64 18.88
C LEU A 41 11.41 29.26 20.03
N LEU A 42 10.90 28.63 21.09
CA LEU A 42 11.65 28.41 22.33
C LEU A 42 12.57 27.18 22.27
N SER A 43 12.19 26.12 21.55
CA SER A 43 12.90 24.84 21.65
C SER A 43 13.29 24.26 20.29
N HIS A 44 14.59 24.33 20.00
CA HIS A 44 15.14 23.70 18.80
C HIS A 44 15.01 22.16 18.82
N LYS A 45 15.29 21.53 19.96
CA LYS A 45 15.19 20.07 20.12
C LYS A 45 13.74 19.60 20.03
N GLY A 46 12.80 20.32 20.64
CA GLY A 46 11.36 20.01 20.58
C GLY A 46 10.83 20.09 19.15
N THR A 47 11.21 21.14 18.42
CA THR A 47 10.85 21.30 17.01
C THR A 47 11.31 20.13 16.15
N ILE A 48 12.57 19.72 16.27
CA ILE A 48 13.10 18.58 15.50
C ILE A 48 12.37 17.29 15.88
N PHE A 49 12.12 17.05 17.17
CA PHE A 49 11.45 15.84 17.62
C PHE A 49 10.05 15.73 17.03
N ILE A 50 9.25 16.79 17.14
CA ILE A 50 7.88 16.85 16.61
C ILE A 50 7.87 16.74 15.08
N ALA A 51 8.74 17.48 14.39
CA ALA A 51 8.80 17.41 12.94
C ALA A 51 9.21 16.01 12.46
N LYS A 52 10.15 15.35 13.17
CA LYS A 52 10.57 13.99 12.86
C LYS A 52 9.46 12.97 13.10
N THR A 53 8.75 13.04 14.23
CA THR A 53 7.63 12.12 14.49
C THR A 53 6.51 12.30 13.48
N TRP A 54 6.17 13.55 13.14
CA TRP A 54 5.17 13.86 12.12
C TRP A 54 5.56 13.33 10.74
N LEU A 55 6.80 13.57 10.31
CA LEU A 55 7.28 13.07 9.00
C LEU A 55 7.39 11.55 8.96
N SER A 56 7.84 10.90 10.04
CA SER A 56 7.84 9.44 10.14
C SER A 56 6.41 8.89 10.04
N PHE A 57 5.44 9.51 10.72
CA PHE A 57 4.03 9.15 10.59
C PHE A 57 3.52 9.29 9.14
N GLY A 58 3.84 10.41 8.49
CA GLY A 58 3.51 10.63 7.06
C GLY A 58 4.14 9.58 6.14
N HIS A 59 5.35 9.11 6.43
CA HIS A 59 5.99 8.05 5.67
C HIS A 59 5.23 6.72 5.78
N TYR A 60 4.83 6.31 6.99
CA TYR A 60 4.02 5.10 7.18
C TYR A 60 2.64 5.21 6.50
N LEU A 61 2.01 6.38 6.58
CA LEU A 61 0.78 6.67 5.84
C LEU A 61 0.98 6.56 4.33
N GLY A 62 2.11 7.05 3.81
CA GLY A 62 2.45 6.92 2.39
C GLY A 62 2.57 5.45 1.95
N ILE A 63 3.19 4.60 2.77
CA ILE A 63 3.26 3.16 2.51
C ILE A 63 1.87 2.54 2.49
N LEU A 64 1.02 2.87 3.48
CA LEU A 64 -0.36 2.40 3.53
C LEU A 64 -1.16 2.83 2.28
N MET A 65 -1.00 4.09 1.86
CA MET A 65 -1.63 4.60 0.64
C MET A 65 -1.18 3.85 -0.61
N ASN A 66 0.09 3.48 -0.73
CA ASN A 66 0.56 2.69 -1.86
C ASN A 66 -0.16 1.33 -1.94
N PHE A 67 -0.30 0.63 -0.81
CA PHE A 67 -1.08 -0.60 -0.77
C PHE A 67 -2.56 -0.36 -1.07
N MET A 68 -3.13 0.73 -0.55
CA MET A 68 -4.53 1.08 -0.78
C MET A 68 -4.81 1.37 -2.26
N ILE A 69 -3.94 2.13 -2.94
CA ILE A 69 -4.04 2.41 -4.37
C ILE A 69 -3.94 1.12 -5.17
N LEU A 70 -2.96 0.25 -4.86
CA LEU A 70 -2.81 -1.02 -5.57
C LEU A 70 -4.02 -1.93 -5.41
N PHE A 71 -4.55 -2.04 -4.17
CA PHE A 71 -5.78 -2.77 -3.88
C PHE A 71 -6.95 -2.20 -4.69
N LEU A 72 -7.08 -0.86 -4.73
CA LEU A 72 -8.14 -0.18 -5.43
C LEU A 72 -8.05 -0.41 -6.94
N VAL A 73 -6.86 -0.31 -7.54
CA VAL A 73 -6.63 -0.61 -8.96
C VAL A 73 -6.95 -2.07 -9.27
N PHE A 74 -6.53 -3.00 -8.41
CA PHE A 74 -6.83 -4.42 -8.61
C PHE A 74 -8.34 -4.68 -8.59
N TYR A 75 -9.05 -4.11 -7.63
CA TYR A 75 -10.47 -4.40 -7.45
C TYR A 75 -11.38 -3.59 -8.39
N LEU A 76 -11.09 -2.32 -8.65
CA LEU A 76 -11.90 -1.46 -9.52
C LEU A 76 -11.58 -1.57 -11.01
N VAL A 77 -10.36 -2.00 -11.38
CA VAL A 77 -9.93 -2.05 -12.79
C VAL A 77 -9.69 -3.48 -13.23
N LEU A 78 -8.73 -4.17 -12.61
CA LEU A 78 -8.29 -5.49 -13.09
C LEU A 78 -9.37 -6.57 -12.88
N THR A 79 -10.03 -6.57 -11.73
CA THR A 79 -11.07 -7.55 -11.39
C THR A 79 -12.28 -7.45 -12.32
N PRO A 80 -12.91 -6.28 -12.55
CA PRO A 80 -14.01 -6.20 -13.50
C PRO A 80 -13.53 -6.48 -14.92
N LEU A 81 -12.30 -6.08 -15.30
CA LEU A 81 -11.75 -6.41 -16.60
C LEU A 81 -11.61 -7.93 -16.81
N ALA A 82 -11.14 -8.66 -15.80
CA ALA A 82 -11.03 -10.11 -15.84
C ALA A 82 -12.40 -10.80 -15.89
N ILE A 83 -13.39 -10.27 -15.15
CA ILE A 83 -14.78 -10.76 -15.21
C ILE A 83 -15.36 -10.50 -16.60
N LEU A 84 -15.15 -9.32 -17.16
CA LEU A 84 -15.59 -8.95 -18.50
C LEU A 84 -14.92 -9.86 -19.53
N GLN A 85 -13.61 -10.09 -19.43
CA GLN A 85 -12.88 -11.03 -20.26
C GLN A 85 -13.45 -12.45 -20.13
N ARG A 86 -13.78 -12.91 -18.93
CA ARG A 86 -14.40 -14.23 -18.71
C ARG A 86 -15.79 -14.34 -19.33
N LEU A 87 -16.55 -13.25 -19.35
CA LEU A 87 -17.89 -13.21 -19.91
C LEU A 87 -17.87 -13.10 -21.44
N LEU A 88 -16.94 -12.32 -22.02
CA LEU A 88 -16.82 -12.12 -23.46
C LEU A 88 -15.93 -13.16 -24.16
N SER A 89 -14.89 -13.68 -23.51
CA SER A 89 -14.04 -14.71 -24.10
C SER A 89 -14.78 -16.05 -24.09
N LYS A 90 -15.28 -16.45 -25.25
CA LYS A 90 -15.59 -17.86 -25.54
C LYS A 90 -14.29 -18.65 -25.47
N ASN A 91 -14.04 -19.31 -24.33
CA ASN A 91 -13.06 -20.38 -24.09
C ASN A 91 -11.89 -20.45 -25.11
N PRO A 92 -10.77 -19.72 -24.91
CA PRO A 92 -9.58 -19.91 -25.74
C PRO A 92 -8.95 -21.29 -25.56
N ILE A 93 -9.20 -21.94 -24.43
CA ILE A 93 -8.89 -23.35 -24.21
C ILE A 93 -10.21 -24.09 -24.31
N LYS A 94 -10.50 -24.67 -25.48
CA LYS A 94 -11.47 -25.76 -25.58
C LYS A 94 -10.99 -26.82 -24.59
N LYS A 95 -11.59 -26.85 -23.41
CA LYS A 95 -11.53 -28.01 -22.53
C LYS A 95 -12.27 -29.08 -23.32
N GLU A 96 -11.51 -29.91 -24.03
CA GLU A 96 -12.07 -31.05 -24.72
C GLU A 96 -12.86 -31.82 -23.67
N ASN A 97 -14.13 -32.10 -23.95
CA ASN A 97 -15.05 -32.80 -23.06
C ASN A 97 -14.69 -34.29 -22.98
N GLY A 98 -13.41 -34.60 -22.77
CA GLY A 98 -12.89 -35.93 -22.51
C GLY A 98 -12.56 -36.01 -21.03
N HIS A 99 -13.15 -36.98 -20.35
CA HIS A 99 -12.87 -37.36 -18.97
C HIS A 99 -11.39 -37.77 -18.75
N LYS A 100 -10.45 -36.83 -18.86
CA LYS A 100 -9.04 -37.04 -18.49
C LYS A 100 -8.72 -36.15 -17.31
N VAL A 101 -8.68 -36.79 -16.14
CA VAL A 101 -8.36 -36.18 -14.83
C VAL A 101 -6.87 -35.81 -14.72
N SER A 102 -6.04 -36.26 -15.67
CA SER A 102 -4.60 -36.03 -15.70
C SER A 102 -4.08 -35.93 -17.14
N PHE A 103 -3.14 -35.03 -17.37
CA PHE A 103 -2.32 -34.99 -18.59
C PHE A 103 -1.25 -36.09 -18.61
N TYR A 104 -0.98 -36.70 -17.46
CA TYR A 104 -0.05 -37.80 -17.33
C TYR A 104 -0.74 -39.13 -17.62
N VAL A 105 -0.12 -39.94 -18.47
CA VAL A 105 -0.47 -41.36 -18.61
C VAL A 105 0.19 -42.08 -17.43
N LEU A 106 -0.62 -42.61 -16.51
CA LEU A 106 -0.14 -43.47 -15.44
C LEU A 106 0.35 -44.79 -16.06
N GLN A 107 1.66 -44.94 -16.20
CA GLN A 107 2.27 -46.14 -16.73
C GLN A 107 2.43 -47.16 -15.60
N GLN A 108 1.48 -48.08 -15.47
CA GLN A 108 1.52 -49.21 -14.54
C GLN A 108 2.38 -50.35 -15.11
N ARG A 109 3.66 -50.11 -15.37
CA ARG A 109 4.60 -51.16 -15.80
C ARG A 109 5.54 -51.47 -14.63
N CYS A 110 5.71 -52.75 -14.29
CA CYS A 110 6.73 -53.16 -13.33
C CYS A 110 8.11 -52.94 -13.95
N ILE A 111 9.01 -52.29 -13.21
CA ILE A 111 10.37 -52.04 -13.68
C ILE A 111 11.09 -53.39 -13.76
N GLU A 112 11.51 -53.77 -14.97
CA GLU A 112 12.33 -54.95 -15.20
C GLU A 112 13.81 -54.60 -15.11
N GLU A 113 14.66 -55.58 -14.76
CA GLU A 113 16.10 -55.37 -14.56
C GLU A 113 16.78 -54.77 -15.81
N LYS A 114 16.27 -55.11 -17.00
CA LYS A 114 16.72 -54.58 -18.29
C LYS A 114 16.47 -53.08 -18.48
N ASP A 115 15.45 -52.51 -17.83
CA ASP A 115 15.18 -51.07 -17.84
C ASP A 115 16.15 -50.29 -16.94
N ILE A 116 16.76 -50.95 -15.95
CA ILE A 116 17.80 -50.37 -15.08
C ILE A 116 19.14 -50.33 -15.80
N GLU A 117 19.44 -51.34 -16.63
CA GLU A 117 20.68 -51.39 -17.40
C GLU A 117 20.79 -50.31 -18.48
N ARG A 118 19.67 -49.76 -18.96
CA ARG A 118 19.62 -48.67 -19.95
C ARG A 118 18.51 -47.68 -19.63
N PRO A 119 18.78 -46.66 -18.79
CA PRO A 119 17.77 -45.73 -18.31
C PRO A 119 17.39 -44.61 -19.31
N TRP A 120 17.87 -44.65 -20.56
CA TRP A 120 17.61 -43.64 -21.59
C TRP A 120 17.01 -44.24 -22.87
#